data_AF-A0A904A5J4-F1
#
_entry.id   AF-A0A904A5J4-F1
#
_cell.length_a   1.000
_cell.length_b   1.000
_cell.length_c   1.000
_cell.angle_alpha   90.00
_cell.angle_beta   90.00
_cell.angle_gamma   90.00
#
_symmetry.space_group_name_H-M   'P 1'
#
loop_
_entity.id
_entity.type
_entity.pdbx_description
1 polymer ?
#
loop_
_entity_poly.entity_id
_entity_poly.type
_entity_poly.pdbx_seq_one_letter_code
_entity_poly.pdbx_strand_id
1 'polypeptide(L)'
;MAGEHNTESGAEQPAVSERATATTPTEASVEKSSDAVDTAVEIVEEKKVDQQQETVQQELIADVVEEEKPEQQQETVQDHVREENIAEVVEEKKAEQQQETVQDALREASVEKVLVDGGMAEETSAAVQETVEEPHHEDSPDESVKEEAVADVSAVAEPTEAVENNVTTEQANSESEKSALLNGATDVAEHPVASEESSTAPPAVADAATSSGELPQYLYNAMEQVAIEQGFTAGKFKIEFDVGSNKGDGFVGQMFKAFLQEGDRREVYLCKIPPLNEARRQQFQSMTIFSRETLAYKSLLPLIFTYQQEKGISREDGFFNVPKCYYAECDETTEQSVIIMEDLRLKDYRMWNKLVPVNYEHARLTMQQLGRLHAVSLAMKRDRPADFEQFKVPDPLEVMMPEGSPFEAMMIKMLTDAKETLEPHETKERTKMQKLVDNMRQELKTCTDGALAEPYAVLGHGDCWVNNFMFHYKNGAPEHVILLDWQITRYVSPVTDLSYFIFCCTDGEFRRRHYDEMMSIYYNSLEALLEKLGHNPQEVFPRTALMRQLRRFGRFGILMAIFLVPMLCTRNEDLPDMDEAAEKYRETNEMDLNAITLNANQRAYRERMSSAIRDMVQYGYL
;
A
#
# COMPACT_ATOMS: atom_id res chain seq x y z
N MET A 1 21.44 18.53 -72.17
CA MET A 1 20.37 18.27 -73.16
C MET A 1 19.09 18.94 -72.65
N ALA A 2 18.20 19.35 -73.56
CA ALA A 2 16.84 19.96 -73.41
C ALA A 2 16.20 20.05 -72.01
N GLY A 3 15.44 21.09 -71.64
CA GLY A 3 14.61 22.00 -72.46
C GLY A 3 13.18 21.43 -72.62
N GLU A 4 12.07 22.18 -72.70
CA GLU A 4 11.80 23.64 -72.74
C GLU A 4 10.27 23.86 -72.54
N HIS A 5 9.61 25.03 -72.46
CA HIS A 5 9.91 26.48 -72.62
C HIS A 5 9.70 27.21 -71.24
N ASN A 6 9.48 28.53 -70.98
CA ASN A 6 8.97 29.75 -71.67
C ASN A 6 7.46 29.71 -72.06
N THR A 7 6.64 30.79 -72.08
CA THR A 7 6.76 32.29 -72.01
C THR A 7 5.65 32.90 -71.11
N GLU A 8 5.68 34.08 -70.48
CA GLU A 8 6.05 35.48 -70.84
C GLU A 8 4.92 36.32 -71.52
N SER A 9 4.99 37.66 -71.38
CA SER A 9 4.04 38.74 -71.79
C SER A 9 2.79 38.95 -70.90
N GLY A 10 2.23 40.16 -70.75
CA GLY A 10 2.61 41.46 -71.33
C GLY A 10 2.07 42.66 -70.51
N ALA A 11 2.38 43.89 -70.92
CA ALA A 11 2.05 45.12 -70.21
C ALA A 11 1.49 46.22 -71.13
N GLU A 12 0.70 47.16 -70.60
CA GLU A 12 0.46 48.46 -71.24
C GLU A 12 0.08 49.56 -70.24
N GLN A 13 0.11 50.81 -70.72
CA GLN A 13 -0.13 52.06 -69.96
C GLN A 13 -1.49 52.67 -70.45
N PRO A 14 -1.78 54.00 -70.43
CA PRO A 14 -1.24 55.16 -69.68
C PRO A 14 -2.32 56.09 -69.09
N ALA A 15 -1.88 57.23 -68.50
CA ALA A 15 -2.38 58.60 -68.74
C ALA A 15 -2.47 59.48 -67.46
N VAL A 16 -2.45 60.81 -67.65
CA VAL A 16 -2.27 61.84 -66.61
C VAL A 16 -3.22 63.02 -66.88
N SER A 17 -3.82 63.62 -65.84
CA SER A 17 -4.38 64.98 -65.94
C SER A 17 -4.46 65.75 -64.60
N GLU A 18 -4.23 67.05 -64.73
CA GLU A 18 -4.51 68.21 -63.88
C GLU A 18 -6.00 68.37 -63.43
N ARG A 19 -6.44 69.22 -62.46
CA ARG A 19 -5.80 70.07 -61.39
C ARG A 19 -6.86 70.96 -60.69
N ALA A 20 -6.70 71.24 -59.37
CA ALA A 20 -7.38 72.32 -58.58
C ALA A 20 -8.93 72.20 -58.35
N THR A 21 -9.61 72.81 -57.34
CA THR A 21 -9.22 73.75 -56.24
C THR A 21 -10.24 73.72 -55.05
N ALA A 22 -9.77 73.98 -53.81
CA ALA A 22 -10.53 74.43 -52.61
C ALA A 22 -11.59 73.45 -52.00
N THR A 23 -11.94 73.46 -50.70
CA THR A 23 -11.62 74.36 -49.56
C THR A 23 -11.53 73.58 -48.22
N THR A 24 -10.84 74.14 -47.21
CA THR A 24 -10.65 73.66 -45.80
C THR A 24 -11.93 73.77 -44.92
N PRO A 25 -12.03 73.22 -43.68
CA PRO A 25 -11.00 72.73 -42.71
C PRO A 25 -11.19 71.24 -42.27
N THR A 26 -10.51 70.61 -41.30
CA THR A 26 -9.83 71.11 -40.07
C THR A 26 -8.61 70.28 -39.64
N GLU A 27 -7.71 71.00 -38.95
CA GLU A 27 -6.45 70.73 -38.23
C GLU A 27 -6.05 69.30 -37.79
N ALA A 28 -4.73 69.13 -37.65
CA ALA A 28 -4.05 68.05 -36.93
C ALA A 28 -2.75 68.57 -36.26
N SER A 29 -2.22 67.82 -35.30
CA SER A 29 -0.91 67.97 -34.61
C SER A 29 -0.86 68.82 -33.34
N VAL A 30 0.18 68.56 -32.51
CA VAL A 30 0.54 69.21 -31.21
C VAL A 30 -0.34 68.70 -30.04
N GLU A 31 0.18 68.14 -28.92
CA GLU A 31 1.57 68.03 -28.42
C GLU A 31 1.91 66.68 -27.72
N LYS A 32 2.91 66.67 -26.82
CA LYS A 32 3.74 65.55 -26.34
C LYS A 32 3.17 64.75 -25.14
N SER A 33 3.88 63.65 -24.86
CA SER A 33 4.16 63.01 -23.56
C SER A 33 3.04 62.27 -22.80
N SER A 34 3.19 60.93 -22.76
CA SER A 34 2.54 59.97 -21.85
C SER A 34 3.57 58.97 -21.29
N ASP A 35 4.37 58.37 -22.19
CA ASP A 35 5.12 57.10 -22.03
C ASP A 35 6.33 57.15 -21.06
N ALA A 36 6.42 58.18 -20.22
CA ALA A 36 7.40 58.31 -19.14
C ALA A 36 6.75 58.47 -17.74
N VAL A 37 5.41 58.44 -17.67
CA VAL A 37 4.64 58.57 -16.42
C VAL A 37 4.20 57.20 -15.90
N ASP A 38 3.63 56.34 -16.75
CA ASP A 38 3.04 55.06 -16.31
C ASP A 38 4.08 54.10 -15.70
N THR A 39 5.27 53.98 -16.32
CA THR A 39 6.38 53.17 -15.77
C THR A 39 6.93 53.71 -14.44
N ALA A 40 6.62 54.97 -14.09
CA ALA A 40 6.95 55.54 -12.77
C ALA A 40 5.85 55.31 -11.73
N VAL A 41 4.65 54.86 -12.13
CA VAL A 41 3.55 54.50 -11.22
C VAL A 41 3.69 53.07 -10.73
N GLU A 42 3.91 52.10 -11.61
CA GLU A 42 4.06 50.67 -11.24
C GLU A 42 5.16 50.45 -10.18
N ILE A 43 6.34 51.05 -10.37
CA ILE A 43 7.50 50.96 -9.47
C ILE A 43 7.23 51.63 -8.09
N VAL A 44 6.20 52.47 -7.97
CA VAL A 44 5.78 53.12 -6.72
C VAL A 44 4.67 52.34 -6.00
N GLU A 45 3.91 51.50 -6.71
CA GLU A 45 2.90 50.62 -6.10
C GLU A 45 3.53 49.34 -5.54
N GLU A 46 4.45 48.68 -6.27
CA GLU A 46 5.19 47.50 -5.75
C GLU A 46 5.87 47.82 -4.41
N LYS A 47 6.58 48.95 -4.33
CA LYS A 47 7.30 49.38 -3.11
C LYS A 47 6.40 49.76 -1.93
N LYS A 48 5.08 49.89 -2.13
CA LYS A 48 4.12 50.04 -1.01
C LYS A 48 3.65 48.70 -0.45
N VAL A 49 3.64 47.65 -1.26
CA VAL A 49 3.23 46.30 -0.83
C VAL A 49 4.29 45.71 0.10
N ASP A 50 5.57 45.81 -0.25
CA ASP A 50 6.68 45.32 0.58
C ASP A 50 6.70 45.96 1.98
N GLN A 51 6.54 47.29 2.08
CA GLN A 51 6.51 47.99 3.37
C GLN A 51 5.32 47.60 4.25
N GLN A 52 4.20 47.17 3.67
CA GLN A 52 3.08 46.64 4.46
C GLN A 52 3.34 45.23 4.98
N GLN A 53 4.14 44.40 4.28
CA GLN A 53 4.50 43.07 4.76
C GLN A 53 5.55 43.12 5.88
N GLU A 54 6.57 43.99 5.80
CA GLU A 54 7.55 44.16 6.89
C GLU A 54 6.90 44.70 8.17
N THR A 55 5.93 45.61 8.07
CA THR A 55 5.26 46.19 9.25
C THR A 55 4.45 45.14 10.02
N VAL A 56 3.72 44.27 9.33
CA VAL A 56 2.92 43.20 9.96
C VAL A 56 3.81 42.14 10.64
N GLN A 57 5.04 41.92 10.16
CA GLN A 57 6.00 41.03 10.83
C GLN A 57 6.63 41.64 12.09
N GLN A 58 6.56 42.96 12.31
CA GLN A 58 7.08 43.58 13.54
C GLN A 58 6.03 43.66 14.66
N GLU A 59 4.74 43.86 14.35
CA GLU A 59 3.69 43.84 15.38
C GLU A 59 3.48 42.42 15.97
N LEU A 60 3.59 41.37 15.15
CA LEU A 60 3.49 39.96 15.59
C LEU A 60 4.64 39.46 16.50
N ILE A 61 5.64 40.29 16.80
CA ILE A 61 6.76 39.97 17.70
C ILE A 61 6.61 40.68 19.06
N ALA A 62 5.69 41.66 19.19
CA ALA A 62 5.42 42.35 20.46
C ALA A 62 4.59 41.50 21.43
N ASP A 63 3.52 40.85 20.95
CA ASP A 63 2.53 40.12 21.77
C ASP A 63 3.02 38.76 22.33
N VAL A 64 4.33 38.47 22.25
CA VAL A 64 4.94 37.20 22.72
C VAL A 64 5.90 37.44 23.91
N VAL A 65 5.96 38.66 24.46
CA VAL A 65 6.93 39.01 25.53
C VAL A 65 6.30 39.80 26.71
N GLU A 66 5.06 39.48 27.12
CA GLU A 66 4.51 40.05 28.37
C GLU A 66 3.53 39.14 29.16
N GLU A 67 3.82 37.85 29.36
CA GLU A 67 3.06 37.02 30.34
C GLU A 67 3.87 35.91 31.05
N GLU A 68 4.84 36.29 31.90
CA GLU A 68 5.38 35.40 32.96
C GLU A 68 5.73 36.16 34.25
N LYS A 69 4.95 35.94 35.33
CA LYS A 69 5.29 35.88 36.79
C LYS A 69 4.21 36.47 37.72
N PRO A 70 4.06 35.98 38.97
CA PRO A 70 4.04 34.55 39.36
C PRO A 70 3.02 34.28 40.50
N GLU A 71 2.00 33.43 40.29
CA GLU A 71 1.12 33.03 41.39
C GLU A 71 1.57 31.71 42.05
N GLN A 72 2.24 31.84 43.21
CA GLN A 72 2.48 30.71 44.12
C GLN A 72 1.30 30.57 45.10
N GLN A 73 0.54 29.48 45.02
CA GLN A 73 0.08 28.72 46.21
C GLN A 73 -0.61 27.38 45.87
N GLN A 74 -0.29 26.37 46.68
CA GLN A 74 -1.02 25.09 46.84
C GLN A 74 -1.05 24.10 45.65
N GLU A 75 0.05 23.37 45.44
CA GLU A 75 0.02 21.89 45.62
C GLU A 75 1.42 21.32 45.91
N THR A 76 1.76 21.21 47.21
CA THR A 76 3.04 20.62 47.65
C THR A 76 2.85 19.14 47.97
N VAL A 77 3.52 18.24 47.22
CA VAL A 77 4.06 16.95 47.72
C VAL A 77 4.89 16.19 46.67
N GLN A 78 4.68 16.37 45.36
CA GLN A 78 5.32 15.50 44.35
C GLN A 78 6.74 15.90 43.88
N ASP A 79 7.14 17.18 43.92
CA ASP A 79 8.39 17.61 43.27
C ASP A 79 9.70 17.15 43.96
N HIS A 80 9.70 16.91 45.28
CA HIS A 80 10.93 16.41 45.94
C HIS A 80 11.35 15.03 45.44
N VAL A 81 10.41 14.16 45.07
CA VAL A 81 10.72 12.85 44.45
C VAL A 81 11.30 13.03 43.04
N ARG A 82 11.02 14.16 42.39
CA ARG A 82 11.47 14.45 41.02
C ARG A 82 12.89 15.00 40.96
N GLU A 83 13.28 15.87 41.91
CA GLU A 83 14.63 16.45 41.95
C GLU A 83 15.70 15.41 42.35
N GLU A 84 15.41 14.51 43.29
CA GLU A 84 16.35 13.43 43.69
C GLU A 84 16.62 12.47 42.51
N ASN A 85 15.57 12.02 41.81
CA ASN A 85 15.71 11.15 40.63
C ASN A 85 16.49 11.82 39.48
N ILE A 86 16.36 13.15 39.30
CA ILE A 86 17.13 13.87 38.27
C ILE A 86 18.62 13.98 38.66
N ALA A 87 18.93 14.17 39.96
CA ALA A 87 20.31 14.18 40.42
C ALA A 87 21.00 12.81 40.24
N GLU A 88 20.29 11.72 40.55
CA GLU A 88 20.82 10.35 40.42
C GLU A 88 21.11 9.98 38.95
N VAL A 89 20.18 10.26 38.02
CA VAL A 89 20.39 10.06 36.57
C VAL A 89 21.50 10.96 35.99
N VAL A 90 21.78 12.11 36.60
CA VAL A 90 22.88 13.00 36.18
C VAL A 90 24.24 12.51 36.70
N GLU A 91 24.33 11.89 37.87
CA GLU A 91 25.55 11.22 38.31
C GLU A 91 25.81 9.92 37.53
N GLU A 92 24.77 9.12 37.26
CA GLU A 92 24.88 7.89 36.46
C GLU A 92 25.45 8.17 35.07
N LYS A 93 24.94 9.19 34.36
CA LYS A 93 25.46 9.61 33.05
C LYS A 93 26.88 10.19 33.09
N LYS A 94 27.31 10.79 34.20
CA LYS A 94 28.72 11.18 34.37
C LYS A 94 29.61 9.95 34.55
N ALA A 95 29.14 8.92 35.26
CA ALA A 95 29.87 7.67 35.43
C ALA A 95 30.01 6.91 34.11
N GLU A 96 28.95 6.84 33.30
CA GLU A 96 29.00 6.29 31.92
C GLU A 96 30.03 7.04 31.07
N GLN A 97 29.94 8.37 31.02
CA GLN A 97 30.85 9.21 30.21
C GLN A 97 32.31 9.15 30.69
N GLN A 98 32.56 8.95 32.00
CA GLN A 98 33.90 8.67 32.52
C GLN A 98 34.40 7.27 32.15
N GLN A 99 33.53 6.24 32.14
CA GLN A 99 33.93 4.90 31.68
C GLN A 99 34.28 4.90 30.18
N GLU A 100 33.50 5.58 29.34
CA GLU A 100 33.78 5.73 27.90
C GLU A 100 35.13 6.43 27.68
N THR A 101 35.37 7.56 28.35
CA THR A 101 36.66 8.29 28.32
C THR A 101 37.84 7.41 28.76
N VAL A 102 37.67 6.54 29.76
CA VAL A 102 38.72 5.62 30.23
C VAL A 102 38.94 4.47 29.23
N GLN A 103 37.90 3.96 28.57
CA GLN A 103 38.05 2.92 27.54
C GLN A 103 38.80 3.42 26.32
N ASP A 104 38.53 4.65 25.85
CA ASP A 104 39.26 5.20 24.71
C ASP A 104 40.71 5.57 25.07
N ALA A 105 40.98 6.07 26.28
CA ALA A 105 42.36 6.25 26.77
C ALA A 105 43.14 4.91 26.83
N LEU A 106 42.46 3.80 27.17
CA LEU A 106 43.04 2.45 27.14
C LEU A 106 43.24 1.92 25.70
N ARG A 107 42.43 2.35 24.73
CA ARG A 107 42.65 2.06 23.30
C ARG A 107 43.85 2.83 22.75
N GLU A 108 43.96 4.13 23.01
CA GLU A 108 45.11 4.94 22.56
C GLU A 108 46.42 4.40 23.13
N ALA A 109 46.47 4.11 24.43
CA ALA A 109 47.63 3.48 25.08
C ALA A 109 47.95 2.07 24.54
N SER A 110 46.98 1.36 23.96
CA SER A 110 47.20 0.07 23.28
C SER A 110 47.75 0.24 21.87
N VAL A 111 47.36 1.29 21.15
CA VAL A 111 47.90 1.62 19.80
C VAL A 111 49.33 2.14 19.90
N GLU A 112 49.61 3.06 20.84
CA GLU A 112 50.95 3.63 21.03
C GLU A 112 51.99 2.54 21.38
N LYS A 113 51.58 1.52 22.14
CA LYS A 113 52.42 0.37 22.51
C LYS A 113 52.79 -0.55 21.34
N VAL A 114 52.05 -0.51 20.23
CA VAL A 114 52.37 -1.27 19.00
C VAL A 114 53.38 -0.55 18.10
N LEU A 115 53.54 0.77 18.27
CA LEU A 115 54.40 1.61 17.42
C LEU A 115 55.85 1.76 17.92
N VAL A 116 56.20 1.17 19.08
CA VAL A 116 57.53 1.30 19.70
C VAL A 116 58.46 0.11 19.39
N ASP A 117 57.93 -1.05 19.00
CA ASP A 117 58.70 -2.30 18.82
C ASP A 117 58.84 -2.66 17.32
N GLY A 118 59.70 -1.91 16.61
CA GLY A 118 59.80 -1.98 15.15
C GLY A 118 61.09 -1.38 14.56
N GLY A 119 62.26 -1.81 15.06
CA GLY A 119 63.56 -1.21 14.71
C GLY A 119 64.61 -2.17 14.11
N MET A 120 64.82 -2.06 12.79
CA MET A 120 66.04 -2.40 12.03
C MET A 120 66.68 -3.81 12.09
N ALA A 121 66.74 -4.46 10.93
CA ALA A 121 67.98 -5.04 10.38
C ALA A 121 67.91 -5.14 8.83
N GLU A 122 69.06 -4.97 8.17
CA GLU A 122 69.26 -5.11 6.71
C GLU A 122 69.81 -6.54 6.41
N GLU A 123 70.17 -7.03 5.21
CA GLU A 123 70.42 -6.46 3.87
C GLU A 123 70.43 -7.60 2.78
N THR A 124 70.69 -7.25 1.51
CA THR A 124 71.28 -8.08 0.42
C THR A 124 70.49 -9.18 -0.35
N SER A 125 70.10 -8.81 -1.58
CA SER A 125 70.64 -9.35 -2.87
C SER A 125 70.22 -10.72 -3.48
N ALA A 126 69.57 -10.62 -4.67
CA ALA A 126 69.74 -11.47 -5.89
C ALA A 126 69.23 -12.93 -5.91
N ALA A 127 68.91 -13.57 -7.06
CA ALA A 127 68.47 -13.15 -8.42
C ALA A 127 68.12 -14.42 -9.27
N VAL A 128 67.65 -14.26 -10.52
CA VAL A 128 67.46 -15.33 -11.58
C VAL A 128 66.25 -16.26 -11.27
N GLN A 129 65.17 -16.30 -12.09
CA GLN A 129 64.98 -17.04 -13.37
C GLN A 129 65.15 -18.58 -13.22
N GLU A 130 64.41 -19.47 -13.90
CA GLU A 130 63.53 -19.31 -15.06
C GLU A 130 62.39 -20.38 -15.15
N THR A 131 61.62 -20.25 -16.24
CA THR A 131 60.65 -21.12 -16.96
C THR A 131 60.90 -22.67 -16.97
N VAL A 132 60.01 -23.60 -17.38
CA VAL A 132 58.63 -23.65 -17.96
C VAL A 132 58.07 -25.12 -17.93
N GLU A 133 56.83 -25.33 -18.43
CA GLU A 133 56.27 -26.56 -19.04
C GLU A 133 55.46 -27.60 -18.18
N GLU A 134 54.15 -27.60 -18.45
CA GLU A 134 53.21 -28.75 -18.51
C GLU A 134 53.63 -29.75 -19.65
N PRO A 135 53.02 -30.96 -19.91
CA PRO A 135 51.58 -31.26 -19.74
C PRO A 135 51.04 -32.72 -19.58
N HIS A 136 49.73 -32.78 -19.26
CA HIS A 136 48.67 -33.73 -19.71
C HIS A 136 48.71 -35.27 -19.46
N HIS A 137 47.49 -35.83 -19.62
CA HIS A 137 47.08 -37.25 -19.76
C HIS A 137 47.14 -38.16 -18.51
N GLU A 138 46.20 -39.11 -18.28
CA GLU A 138 44.78 -39.25 -18.70
C GLU A 138 44.10 -40.36 -17.85
N ASP A 139 42.79 -40.51 -18.04
CA ASP A 139 41.95 -41.70 -17.83
C ASP A 139 41.54 -42.22 -16.42
N SER A 140 40.27 -42.64 -16.42
CA SER A 140 39.49 -43.41 -15.42
C SER A 140 39.74 -44.94 -15.64
N PRO A 141 39.03 -45.93 -15.02
CA PRO A 141 37.75 -45.85 -14.31
C PRO A 141 37.45 -46.84 -13.13
N ASP A 142 36.26 -46.63 -12.54
CA ASP A 142 35.26 -47.60 -12.03
C ASP A 142 35.68 -48.85 -11.21
N GLU A 143 35.12 -49.01 -9.99
CA GLU A 143 34.27 -50.19 -9.73
C GLU A 143 33.31 -50.01 -8.51
N SER A 144 32.37 -50.94 -8.39
CA SER A 144 31.05 -50.76 -7.78
C SER A 144 30.83 -51.31 -6.36
N VAL A 145 29.91 -50.65 -5.62
CA VAL A 145 28.85 -51.24 -4.76
C VAL A 145 29.22 -52.18 -3.59
N LYS A 146 28.75 -51.83 -2.38
CA LYS A 146 27.86 -52.70 -1.57
C LYS A 146 27.12 -52.01 -0.42
N GLU A 147 25.89 -52.46 -0.20
CA GLU A 147 25.06 -52.18 0.98
C GLU A 147 25.37 -53.19 2.09
N GLU A 148 25.12 -52.82 3.36
CA GLU A 148 24.11 -53.46 4.20
C GLU A 148 23.89 -52.66 5.50
N ALA A 149 22.74 -52.85 6.16
CA ALA A 149 22.35 -52.13 7.36
C ALA A 149 21.84 -53.08 8.46
N VAL A 150 22.17 -52.80 9.72
CA VAL A 150 21.59 -53.43 10.92
C VAL A 150 21.44 -52.35 12.00
N ALA A 151 20.44 -52.46 12.86
CA ALA A 151 20.10 -51.46 13.87
C ALA A 151 20.03 -52.02 15.30
N ASP A 152 19.91 -51.06 16.25
CA ASP A 152 19.01 -51.07 17.42
C ASP A 152 19.61 -51.24 18.84
N VAL A 153 18.93 -50.58 19.81
CA VAL A 153 19.01 -50.59 21.30
C VAL A 153 20.34 -50.90 22.03
N SER A 154 20.75 -50.17 23.09
CA SER A 154 19.93 -49.66 24.22
C SER A 154 20.68 -48.71 25.19
N ALA A 155 19.89 -48.07 26.07
CA ALA A 155 20.17 -47.15 27.17
C ALA A 155 21.32 -47.46 28.16
N VAL A 156 21.68 -46.46 29.01
CA VAL A 156 21.44 -46.50 30.48
C VAL A 156 21.81 -45.17 31.21
N ALA A 157 20.85 -44.69 32.03
CA ALA A 157 20.92 -43.87 33.26
C ALA A 157 21.67 -42.51 33.39
N GLU A 158 21.04 -41.65 34.19
CA GLU A 158 21.58 -40.45 34.89
C GLU A 158 22.44 -40.84 36.11
N PRO A 159 22.89 -39.86 36.92
CA PRO A 159 22.21 -39.71 38.21
C PRO A 159 21.82 -38.26 38.57
N THR A 160 20.97 -38.13 39.60
CA THR A 160 20.32 -36.91 40.07
C THR A 160 20.63 -36.59 41.54
N GLU A 161 20.51 -35.31 41.91
CA GLU A 161 20.16 -34.77 43.24
C GLU A 161 19.63 -33.33 42.95
N ALA A 162 18.38 -32.94 43.23
CA ALA A 162 17.68 -32.82 44.53
C ALA A 162 18.29 -31.68 45.39
N VAL A 163 17.53 -30.80 46.07
CA VAL A 163 16.49 -31.10 47.10
C VAL A 163 15.57 -29.87 47.34
N GLU A 164 14.24 -30.10 47.40
CA GLU A 164 13.19 -29.40 48.20
C GLU A 164 13.00 -27.85 48.12
N ASN A 165 11.97 -27.26 48.75
CA ASN A 165 10.50 -27.44 48.69
C ASN A 165 9.86 -26.42 49.66
N ASN A 166 8.85 -25.64 49.22
CA ASN A 166 7.53 -25.66 49.87
C ASN A 166 6.47 -24.81 49.16
N VAL A 167 5.20 -25.09 49.52
CA VAL A 167 3.97 -24.54 48.94
C VAL A 167 3.05 -24.04 50.04
N THR A 168 2.27 -22.99 49.78
CA THR A 168 0.97 -22.74 50.45
C THR A 168 -0.08 -22.36 49.41
N THR A 169 -1.34 -22.75 49.66
CA THR A 169 -2.43 -22.80 48.68
C THR A 169 -3.73 -22.15 49.17
N GLU A 170 -4.53 -21.60 48.26
CA GLU A 170 -6.01 -21.55 48.28
C GLU A 170 -6.45 -21.39 46.81
N GLN A 171 -7.05 -22.39 46.13
CA GLN A 171 -8.34 -23.08 46.27
C GLN A 171 -9.58 -22.28 45.79
N ALA A 172 -10.10 -22.69 44.62
CA ALA A 172 -11.55 -22.68 44.31
C ALA A 172 -11.88 -23.71 43.21
N ASN A 173 -12.77 -24.66 43.51
CA ASN A 173 -13.53 -25.48 42.56
C ASN A 173 -14.74 -24.66 42.05
N SER A 174 -15.47 -24.94 40.97
CA SER A 174 -15.37 -25.88 39.82
C SER A 174 -16.35 -25.33 38.74
N GLU A 175 -17.03 -26.00 37.78
CA GLU A 175 -17.29 -27.41 37.41
C GLU A 175 -17.72 -27.48 35.92
N SER A 176 -18.24 -28.61 35.43
CA SER A 176 -18.71 -28.76 34.03
C SER A 176 -19.84 -29.78 33.89
N GLU A 177 -20.85 -29.56 33.04
CA GLU A 177 -21.68 -30.67 32.52
C GLU A 177 -22.41 -30.40 31.17
N LYS A 178 -23.21 -31.37 30.70
CA LYS A 178 -23.76 -31.52 29.33
C LYS A 178 -25.29 -31.75 29.32
N SER A 179 -25.82 -32.05 28.12
CA SER A 179 -27.18 -32.53 27.77
C SER A 179 -28.15 -31.41 27.38
N ALA A 180 -28.85 -31.37 26.23
CA ALA A 180 -29.37 -32.35 25.26
C ALA A 180 -30.81 -32.84 25.50
N LEU A 181 -31.68 -32.44 24.55
CA LEU A 181 -32.96 -33.02 24.04
C LEU A 181 -33.93 -33.75 24.99
N LEU A 182 -35.21 -33.31 24.97
CA LEU A 182 -36.37 -34.21 25.06
C LEU A 182 -37.67 -33.56 24.53
N ASN A 183 -38.56 -34.40 23.98
CA ASN A 183 -39.92 -34.04 23.55
C ASN A 183 -40.95 -34.42 24.62
N GLY A 184 -42.11 -33.74 24.65
CA GLY A 184 -43.29 -34.16 25.43
C GLY A 184 -44.50 -33.24 25.17
N ALA A 185 -45.71 -33.79 25.09
CA ALA A 185 -46.92 -33.06 24.69
C ALA A 185 -48.18 -33.51 25.43
N THR A 186 -49.09 -32.57 25.68
CA THR A 186 -50.54 -32.72 26.02
C THR A 186 -51.19 -31.33 26.11
N ASP A 187 -52.50 -31.10 25.96
CA ASP A 187 -53.56 -31.64 25.07
C ASP A 187 -54.87 -30.81 25.29
N VAL A 188 -55.88 -30.90 24.41
CA VAL A 188 -57.34 -30.60 24.59
C VAL A 188 -57.77 -29.40 25.49
N ALA A 189 -58.58 -28.41 25.07
CA ALA A 189 -59.20 -28.00 23.79
C ALA A 189 -59.59 -26.47 23.90
N GLU A 190 -60.63 -25.81 23.37
CA GLU A 190 -61.96 -26.10 22.77
C GLU A 190 -62.33 -25.12 21.60
N HIS A 191 -63.56 -25.21 21.09
CA HIS A 191 -64.19 -24.45 19.98
C HIS A 191 -65.67 -24.11 20.36
N PRO A 192 -66.50 -23.33 19.63
CA PRO A 192 -66.54 -22.98 18.18
C PRO A 192 -66.70 -21.44 17.91
N VAL A 193 -67.04 -20.85 16.74
CA VAL A 193 -67.87 -21.22 15.56
C VAL A 193 -67.35 -20.57 14.24
N ALA A 194 -67.68 -21.24 13.13
CA ALA A 194 -67.68 -20.84 11.70
C ALA A 194 -68.28 -19.43 11.36
N SER A 195 -68.12 -18.84 10.16
CA SER A 195 -67.27 -19.08 8.97
C SER A 195 -67.52 -18.00 7.89
N GLU A 196 -66.55 -17.67 7.04
CA GLU A 196 -66.77 -17.45 5.60
C GLU A 196 -65.43 -17.48 4.82
N GLU A 197 -65.45 -17.80 3.53
CA GLU A 197 -64.27 -18.07 2.71
C GLU A 197 -63.88 -16.91 1.78
N SER A 198 -62.58 -16.70 1.57
CA SER A 198 -62.08 -16.05 0.34
C SER A 198 -60.65 -16.50 0.04
N SER A 199 -60.40 -17.01 -1.18
CA SER A 199 -59.10 -17.59 -1.55
C SER A 199 -58.09 -16.52 -1.97
N THR A 200 -56.89 -16.57 -1.42
CA THR A 200 -55.64 -16.28 -2.16
C THR A 200 -54.54 -17.21 -1.65
N ALA A 201 -53.64 -17.62 -2.55
CA ALA A 201 -52.45 -18.40 -2.16
C ALA A 201 -51.43 -17.49 -1.44
N PRO A 202 -50.59 -18.02 -0.53
CA PRO A 202 -49.47 -17.26 0.01
C PRO A 202 -48.55 -16.77 -1.12
N PRO A 203 -47.97 -15.56 -1.01
CA PRO A 203 -47.12 -15.01 -2.07
C PRO A 203 -45.88 -15.89 -2.29
N ALA A 204 -45.46 -16.01 -3.54
CA ALA A 204 -44.25 -16.73 -3.89
C ALA A 204 -43.03 -16.12 -3.19
N VAL A 205 -42.14 -16.98 -2.69
CA VAL A 205 -40.77 -16.56 -2.37
C VAL A 205 -40.15 -16.08 -3.67
N ALA A 206 -39.67 -14.84 -3.70
CA ALA A 206 -39.05 -14.29 -4.91
C ALA A 206 -37.72 -15.00 -5.15
N ASP A 207 -37.60 -15.67 -6.30
CA ASP A 207 -36.32 -16.19 -6.79
C ASP A 207 -35.34 -15.02 -6.93
N ALA A 208 -34.29 -15.01 -6.11
CA ALA A 208 -33.12 -14.15 -6.34
C ALA A 208 -32.48 -14.61 -7.65
N ALA A 209 -32.61 -13.77 -8.69
CA ALA A 209 -32.59 -14.25 -10.06
C ALA A 209 -31.28 -14.96 -10.45
N THR A 210 -31.37 -16.27 -10.70
CA THR A 210 -30.49 -16.94 -11.66
C THR A 210 -30.88 -16.49 -13.07
N SER A 211 -30.56 -15.25 -13.43
CA SER A 211 -30.57 -14.81 -14.81
C SER A 211 -29.47 -15.57 -15.54
N SER A 212 -29.85 -16.52 -16.39
CA SER A 212 -28.94 -17.26 -17.26
C SER A 212 -28.48 -16.39 -18.44
N GLY A 213 -27.84 -15.26 -18.12
CA GLY A 213 -27.06 -14.51 -19.09
C GLY A 213 -25.79 -15.30 -19.40
N GLU A 214 -25.54 -15.58 -20.67
CA GLU A 214 -24.27 -16.15 -21.09
C GLU A 214 -23.15 -15.17 -20.75
N LEU A 215 -22.10 -15.64 -20.09
CA LEU A 215 -20.93 -14.81 -19.77
C LEU A 215 -20.26 -14.31 -21.06
N PRO A 216 -19.53 -13.17 -21.03
CA PRO A 216 -18.97 -12.58 -22.23
C PRO A 216 -18.09 -13.55 -23.03
N GLN A 217 -18.26 -13.60 -24.36
CA GLN A 217 -17.55 -14.56 -25.23
C GLN A 217 -16.01 -14.47 -25.09
N TYR A 218 -15.44 -13.30 -24.77
CA TYR A 218 -14.00 -13.16 -24.55
C TYR A 218 -13.49 -14.01 -23.37
N LEU A 219 -14.31 -14.23 -22.33
CA LEU A 219 -13.97 -15.06 -21.18
C LEU A 219 -13.92 -16.55 -21.58
N TYR A 220 -14.85 -17.01 -22.44
CA TYR A 220 -14.81 -18.35 -23.02
C TYR A 220 -13.56 -18.51 -23.91
N ASN A 221 -13.28 -17.55 -24.80
CA ASN A 221 -12.10 -17.60 -25.68
C ASN A 221 -10.78 -17.69 -24.89
N ALA A 222 -10.64 -16.88 -23.83
CA ALA A 222 -9.46 -16.90 -22.97
C ALA A 222 -9.34 -18.22 -22.17
N MET A 223 -10.45 -18.77 -21.68
CA MET A 223 -10.45 -20.09 -21.04
C MET A 223 -10.15 -21.24 -22.01
N GLU A 224 -10.56 -21.15 -23.28
CA GLU A 224 -10.15 -22.09 -24.32
C GLU A 224 -8.64 -22.02 -24.58
N GLN A 225 -8.06 -20.82 -24.67
CA GLN A 225 -6.60 -20.68 -24.80
C GLN A 225 -5.85 -21.27 -23.59
N VAL A 226 -6.27 -20.95 -22.36
CA VAL A 226 -5.69 -21.53 -21.14
C VAL A 226 -5.82 -23.06 -21.14
N ALA A 227 -6.93 -23.61 -21.63
CA ALA A 227 -7.11 -25.05 -21.73
C ALA A 227 -6.09 -25.70 -22.68
N ILE A 228 -5.84 -25.12 -23.85
CA ILE A 228 -4.82 -25.63 -24.78
C ILE A 228 -3.42 -25.49 -24.19
N GLU A 229 -3.10 -24.36 -23.56
CA GLU A 229 -1.80 -24.11 -22.93
C GLU A 229 -1.52 -25.03 -21.74
N GLN A 230 -2.54 -25.42 -20.97
CA GLN A 230 -2.43 -26.44 -19.92
C GLN A 230 -2.68 -27.87 -20.46
N GLY A 231 -2.66 -28.07 -21.77
CA GLY A 231 -2.57 -29.39 -22.42
C GLY A 231 -3.88 -30.20 -22.47
N PHE A 232 -5.04 -29.55 -22.46
CA PHE A 232 -6.33 -30.19 -22.76
C PHE A 232 -6.55 -30.31 -24.28
N THR A 233 -7.30 -31.32 -24.76
CA THR A 233 -7.58 -31.43 -26.20
C THR A 233 -8.73 -30.50 -26.63
N ALA A 234 -8.47 -29.64 -27.62
CA ALA A 234 -9.50 -28.87 -28.34
C ALA A 234 -10.73 -29.73 -28.70
N GLY A 235 -11.92 -29.27 -28.34
CA GLY A 235 -13.19 -29.95 -28.61
C GLY A 235 -13.47 -31.23 -27.82
N LYS A 236 -12.62 -31.59 -26.84
CA LYS A 236 -12.90 -32.69 -25.88
C LYS A 236 -13.11 -32.21 -24.45
N PHE A 237 -12.58 -31.05 -24.08
CA PHE A 237 -12.84 -30.43 -22.79
C PHE A 237 -14.21 -29.75 -22.75
N LYS A 238 -14.71 -29.49 -21.54
CA LYS A 238 -15.83 -28.58 -21.25
C LYS A 238 -15.37 -27.46 -20.33
N ILE A 239 -15.98 -26.29 -20.48
CA ILE A 239 -15.86 -25.16 -19.56
C ILE A 239 -17.24 -24.95 -18.92
N GLU A 240 -17.30 -24.94 -17.59
CA GLU A 240 -18.51 -24.63 -16.81
C GLU A 240 -18.15 -23.51 -15.80
N PHE A 241 -19.02 -22.51 -15.63
CA PHE A 241 -18.76 -21.36 -14.75
C PHE A 241 -19.66 -21.35 -13.51
N ASP A 242 -19.11 -20.90 -12.39
CA ASP A 242 -19.79 -20.66 -11.10
C ASP A 242 -19.33 -19.33 -10.50
N VAL A 243 -20.06 -18.79 -9.51
CA VAL A 243 -19.73 -17.52 -8.86
C VAL A 243 -18.41 -17.65 -8.06
N GLY A 244 -17.48 -16.73 -8.28
CA GLY A 244 -16.12 -16.79 -7.73
C GLY A 244 -15.97 -16.18 -6.34
N SER A 245 -16.81 -15.20 -5.99
CA SER A 245 -16.74 -14.39 -4.76
C SER A 245 -18.14 -14.24 -4.10
N ASN A 246 -18.23 -13.70 -2.89
CA ASN A 246 -19.51 -13.50 -2.19
C ASN A 246 -20.16 -12.15 -2.58
N LYS A 247 -21.43 -11.93 -2.21
CA LYS A 247 -22.01 -10.57 -2.27
C LYS A 247 -21.18 -9.63 -1.38
N GLY A 248 -20.82 -8.46 -1.92
CA GLY A 248 -19.94 -7.48 -1.27
C GLY A 248 -18.44 -7.70 -1.49
N ASP A 249 -18.02 -8.80 -2.14
CA ASP A 249 -16.62 -9.03 -2.53
C ASP A 249 -16.35 -8.54 -3.96
N GLY A 250 -15.32 -7.70 -4.13
CA GLY A 250 -14.91 -7.13 -5.41
C GLY A 250 -15.66 -5.84 -5.73
N PHE A 251 -14.97 -4.69 -5.61
CA PHE A 251 -15.51 -3.37 -5.93
C PHE A 251 -15.41 -3.04 -7.43
N VAL A 252 -14.22 -3.17 -8.01
CA VAL A 252 -13.94 -2.74 -9.38
C VAL A 252 -13.98 -3.89 -10.41
N GLY A 253 -14.17 -5.14 -9.96
CA GLY A 253 -14.25 -6.33 -10.82
C GLY A 253 -15.23 -7.38 -10.28
N GLN A 254 -15.69 -8.27 -11.15
CA GLN A 254 -16.48 -9.46 -10.80
C GLN A 254 -15.62 -10.73 -10.95
N MET A 255 -15.88 -11.75 -10.13
CA MET A 255 -15.10 -13.00 -10.11
C MET A 255 -15.95 -14.23 -10.38
N PHE A 256 -15.41 -15.15 -11.17
CA PHE A 256 -16.03 -16.42 -11.54
C PHE A 256 -15.04 -17.57 -11.36
N LYS A 257 -15.50 -18.75 -10.94
CA LYS A 257 -14.73 -19.99 -11.07
C LYS A 257 -15.00 -20.56 -12.46
N ALA A 258 -13.97 -20.93 -13.19
CA ALA A 258 -14.08 -21.77 -14.38
C ALA A 258 -13.65 -23.19 -14.04
N PHE A 259 -14.57 -24.15 -14.18
CA PHE A 259 -14.28 -25.57 -14.12
C PHE A 259 -13.94 -26.07 -15.52
N LEU A 260 -12.75 -26.63 -15.68
CA LEU A 260 -12.26 -27.18 -16.94
C LEU A 260 -12.17 -28.70 -16.81
N GLN A 261 -12.91 -29.45 -17.63
CA GLN A 261 -12.99 -30.91 -17.53
C GLN A 261 -12.76 -31.64 -18.87
N GLU A 262 -11.85 -32.61 -18.89
CA GLU A 262 -11.66 -33.57 -20.00
C GLU A 262 -11.59 -35.00 -19.44
N GLY A 263 -12.66 -35.78 -19.64
CA GLY A 263 -12.80 -37.09 -19.00
C GLY A 263 -12.81 -36.96 -17.47
N ASP A 264 -11.89 -37.66 -16.81
CA ASP A 264 -11.70 -37.62 -15.35
C ASP A 264 -10.79 -36.46 -14.89
N ARG A 265 -10.06 -35.79 -15.79
CA ARG A 265 -9.26 -34.60 -15.46
C ARG A 265 -10.22 -33.43 -15.24
N ARG A 266 -10.27 -32.89 -14.01
CA ARG A 266 -10.97 -31.65 -13.67
C ARG A 266 -10.04 -30.69 -12.96
N GLU A 267 -10.00 -29.46 -13.44
CA GLU A 267 -9.24 -28.35 -12.86
C GLU A 267 -10.14 -27.15 -12.61
N VAL A 268 -9.69 -26.21 -11.76
CA VAL A 268 -10.45 -25.00 -11.41
C VAL A 268 -9.55 -23.78 -11.55
N TYR A 269 -10.06 -22.78 -12.23
CA TYR A 269 -9.42 -21.51 -12.50
C TYR A 269 -10.28 -20.38 -11.92
N LEU A 270 -9.66 -19.29 -11.52
CA LEU A 270 -10.32 -18.11 -10.98
C LEU A 270 -10.19 -16.97 -12.00
N CYS A 271 -11.33 -16.50 -12.49
CA CYS A 271 -11.42 -15.49 -13.55
C CYS A 271 -11.93 -14.17 -12.99
N LYS A 272 -11.17 -13.08 -13.15
CA LYS A 272 -11.58 -11.70 -12.85
C LYS A 272 -11.92 -11.00 -14.18
N ILE A 273 -13.09 -10.37 -14.27
CA ILE A 273 -13.54 -9.56 -15.42
C ILE A 273 -14.15 -8.21 -14.96
N PRO A 274 -14.19 -7.17 -15.81
CA PRO A 274 -14.91 -5.94 -15.52
C PRO A 274 -16.38 -6.19 -15.14
N PRO A 275 -16.99 -5.35 -14.28
CA PRO A 275 -18.39 -5.47 -13.90
C PRO A 275 -19.32 -5.52 -15.11
N LEU A 276 -20.30 -6.43 -15.10
CA LEU A 276 -21.27 -6.54 -16.19
C LEU A 276 -22.16 -5.29 -16.28
N ASN A 277 -22.45 -4.64 -15.13
CA ASN A 277 -23.10 -3.34 -15.09
C ASN A 277 -22.20 -2.22 -15.64
N GLU A 278 -22.72 -1.46 -16.61
CA GLU A 278 -22.00 -0.39 -17.33
C GLU A 278 -21.77 0.86 -16.45
N ALA A 279 -22.77 1.30 -15.69
CA ALA A 279 -22.66 2.47 -14.82
C ALA A 279 -21.50 2.30 -13.82
N ARG A 280 -21.36 1.10 -13.26
CA ARG A 280 -20.29 0.70 -12.35
C ARG A 280 -18.93 0.65 -13.04
N ARG A 281 -18.84 0.15 -14.29
CA ARG A 281 -17.58 0.24 -15.06
C ARG A 281 -17.12 1.68 -15.24
N GLN A 282 -18.05 2.57 -15.57
CA GLN A 282 -17.79 3.99 -15.81
C GLN A 282 -17.42 4.72 -14.50
N GLN A 283 -18.18 4.53 -13.41
CA GLN A 283 -17.95 5.19 -12.12
C GLN A 283 -16.55 4.89 -11.54
N PHE A 284 -16.10 3.62 -11.63
CA PHE A 284 -14.81 3.19 -11.08
C PHE A 284 -13.67 3.17 -12.12
N GLN A 285 -13.88 3.73 -13.32
CA GLN A 285 -12.92 3.68 -14.45
C GLN A 285 -12.33 2.27 -14.66
N SER A 286 -13.19 1.24 -14.63
CA SER A 286 -12.76 -0.16 -14.46
C SER A 286 -11.73 -0.60 -15.51
N MET A 287 -11.84 -0.13 -16.75
CA MET A 287 -10.86 -0.49 -17.80
C MET A 287 -9.45 0.01 -17.50
N THR A 288 -9.28 1.22 -16.95
CA THR A 288 -7.97 1.76 -16.53
C THR A 288 -7.39 0.99 -15.33
N ILE A 289 -8.25 0.43 -14.49
CA ILE A 289 -7.89 -0.40 -13.33
C ILE A 289 -7.48 -1.82 -13.78
N PHE A 290 -8.25 -2.44 -14.69
CA PHE A 290 -7.93 -3.74 -15.31
C PHE A 290 -6.71 -3.69 -16.24
N SER A 291 -6.49 -2.57 -16.94
CA SER A 291 -5.29 -2.33 -17.76
C SER A 291 -4.02 -2.31 -16.90
N ARG A 292 -4.08 -1.66 -15.74
CA ARG A 292 -3.01 -1.64 -14.72
C ARG A 292 -2.78 -3.00 -14.07
N GLU A 293 -3.84 -3.74 -13.72
CA GLU A 293 -3.70 -5.11 -13.19
C GLU A 293 -3.16 -6.09 -14.25
N THR A 294 -3.54 -5.89 -15.52
CA THR A 294 -3.00 -6.64 -16.67
C THR A 294 -1.51 -6.34 -16.84
N LEU A 295 -1.09 -5.07 -16.78
CA LEU A 295 0.32 -4.68 -16.80
C LEU A 295 1.10 -5.34 -15.65
N ALA A 296 0.50 -5.44 -14.46
CA ALA A 296 1.10 -6.11 -13.31
C ALA A 296 1.35 -7.60 -13.57
N TYR A 297 0.31 -8.38 -13.93
CA TYR A 297 0.45 -9.83 -14.13
C TYR A 297 1.16 -10.22 -15.44
N LYS A 298 1.00 -9.44 -16.52
CA LYS A 298 1.54 -9.77 -17.85
C LYS A 298 3.01 -9.36 -18.02
N SER A 299 3.45 -8.31 -17.32
CA SER A 299 4.78 -7.71 -17.52
C SER A 299 5.58 -7.50 -16.23
N LEU A 300 5.02 -6.81 -15.22
CA LEU A 300 5.79 -6.41 -14.02
C LEU A 300 6.21 -7.62 -13.17
N LEU A 301 5.25 -8.47 -12.80
CA LEU A 301 5.49 -9.63 -11.94
C LEU A 301 6.41 -10.67 -12.62
N PRO A 302 6.24 -11.01 -13.92
CA PRO A 302 7.22 -11.81 -14.66
C PRO A 302 8.63 -11.20 -14.67
N LEU A 303 8.77 -9.88 -14.85
CA LEU A 303 10.08 -9.21 -14.81
C LEU A 303 10.72 -9.27 -13.41
N ILE A 304 9.94 -9.04 -12.36
CA ILE A 304 10.34 -9.18 -10.95
C ILE A 304 10.85 -10.59 -10.66
N PHE A 305 10.20 -11.64 -11.19
CA PHE A 305 10.66 -13.02 -10.98
C PHE A 305 11.89 -13.37 -11.80
N THR A 306 11.95 -12.91 -13.05
CA THR A 306 13.09 -13.17 -13.95
C THR A 306 14.36 -12.50 -13.41
N TYR A 307 14.30 -11.22 -13.05
CA TYR A 307 15.41 -10.47 -12.46
C TYR A 307 15.98 -11.14 -11.19
N GLN A 308 15.10 -11.62 -10.30
CA GLN A 308 15.52 -12.35 -9.10
C GLN A 308 16.17 -13.70 -9.44
N GLN A 309 15.64 -14.45 -10.40
CA GLN A 309 16.21 -15.73 -10.84
C GLN A 309 17.57 -15.56 -11.51
N GLU A 310 17.75 -14.53 -12.33
CA GLU A 310 19.04 -14.16 -12.96
C GLU A 310 20.09 -13.74 -11.91
N LYS A 311 19.65 -13.18 -10.78
CA LYS A 311 20.49 -12.90 -9.59
C LYS A 311 20.72 -14.12 -8.69
N GLY A 312 20.18 -15.30 -9.04
CA GLY A 312 20.33 -16.54 -8.27
C GLY A 312 19.46 -16.63 -7.01
N ILE A 313 18.45 -15.75 -6.85
CA ILE A 313 17.60 -15.70 -5.66
C ILE A 313 16.60 -16.87 -5.66
N SER A 314 16.55 -17.61 -4.54
CA SER A 314 15.62 -18.72 -4.34
C SER A 314 14.18 -18.23 -4.12
N ARG A 315 13.18 -19.11 -4.35
CA ARG A 315 11.78 -18.81 -4.04
C ARG A 315 11.50 -18.54 -2.56
N GLU A 316 12.35 -19.05 -1.67
CA GLU A 316 12.23 -18.87 -0.22
C GLU A 316 12.84 -17.53 0.25
N ASP A 317 13.84 -17.02 -0.46
CA ASP A 317 14.54 -15.76 -0.16
C ASP A 317 13.93 -14.53 -0.82
N GLY A 318 13.45 -14.66 -2.06
CA GLY A 318 12.94 -13.55 -2.85
C GLY A 318 11.47 -13.20 -2.61
N PHE A 319 10.96 -12.24 -3.37
CA PHE A 319 9.55 -11.97 -3.52
C PHE A 319 8.98 -12.80 -4.69
N PHE A 320 8.24 -13.86 -4.37
CA PHE A 320 7.52 -14.70 -5.35
C PHE A 320 6.07 -14.96 -4.93
N ASN A 321 5.55 -14.11 -4.04
CA ASN A 321 4.36 -14.34 -3.23
C ASN A 321 3.09 -13.80 -3.87
N VAL A 322 2.78 -14.27 -5.09
CA VAL A 322 1.59 -13.91 -5.88
C VAL A 322 0.89 -15.17 -6.43
N PRO A 323 -0.38 -15.11 -6.84
CA PRO A 323 -1.02 -16.20 -7.58
C PRO A 323 -0.31 -16.47 -8.92
N LYS A 324 -0.21 -17.73 -9.34
CA LYS A 324 0.06 -18.05 -10.75
C LYS A 324 -1.07 -17.48 -11.61
N CYS A 325 -0.76 -16.42 -12.36
CA CYS A 325 -1.53 -16.01 -13.53
C CYS A 325 -1.29 -17.00 -14.67
N TYR A 326 -2.35 -17.34 -15.39
CA TYR A 326 -2.35 -18.15 -16.61
C TYR A 326 -2.60 -17.27 -17.84
N TYR A 327 -3.48 -16.28 -17.73
CA TYR A 327 -3.82 -15.35 -18.80
C TYR A 327 -4.15 -13.98 -18.24
N ALA A 328 -3.72 -12.91 -18.92
CA ALA A 328 -4.12 -11.55 -18.60
C ALA A 328 -4.22 -10.73 -19.89
N GLU A 329 -5.35 -10.09 -20.11
CA GLU A 329 -5.60 -9.22 -21.25
C GLU A 329 -6.59 -8.11 -20.91
N CYS A 330 -6.37 -6.95 -21.52
CA CYS A 330 -7.23 -5.78 -21.42
C CYS A 330 -7.15 -5.03 -22.75
N ASP A 331 -8.29 -4.83 -23.39
CA ASP A 331 -8.49 -3.90 -24.50
C ASP A 331 -9.49 -2.82 -24.06
N GLU A 332 -8.96 -1.64 -23.78
CA GLU A 332 -9.73 -0.46 -23.39
C GLU A 332 -10.64 0.03 -24.53
N THR A 333 -10.38 -0.36 -25.79
CA THR A 333 -11.17 0.03 -26.98
C THR A 333 -12.49 -0.72 -27.09
N THR A 334 -12.54 -1.97 -26.60
CA THR A 334 -13.74 -2.82 -26.66
C THR A 334 -14.41 -3.05 -25.31
N GLU A 335 -13.90 -2.43 -24.24
CA GLU A 335 -14.24 -2.69 -22.83
C GLU A 335 -14.09 -4.17 -22.41
N GLN A 336 -13.13 -4.89 -23.01
CA GLN A 336 -12.91 -6.32 -22.74
C GLN A 336 -11.65 -6.51 -21.91
N SER A 337 -11.76 -7.14 -20.75
CA SER A 337 -10.60 -7.59 -19.98
C SER A 337 -10.90 -8.86 -19.23
N VAL A 338 -9.88 -9.72 -19.11
CA VAL A 338 -9.96 -11.00 -18.42
C VAL A 338 -8.60 -11.34 -17.82
N ILE A 339 -8.60 -11.71 -16.54
CA ILE A 339 -7.44 -12.21 -15.82
C ILE A 339 -7.79 -13.59 -15.26
N ILE A 340 -7.05 -14.61 -15.64
CA ILE A 340 -7.25 -16.01 -15.26
C ILE A 340 -6.07 -16.43 -14.38
N MET A 341 -6.34 -16.79 -13.13
CA MET A 341 -5.35 -17.14 -12.11
C MET A 341 -5.72 -18.44 -11.39
N GLU A 342 -4.80 -18.97 -10.58
CA GLU A 342 -5.09 -20.13 -9.74
C GLU A 342 -6.06 -19.81 -8.59
N ASP A 343 -6.94 -20.77 -8.27
CA ASP A 343 -7.75 -20.69 -7.05
C ASP A 343 -6.94 -21.18 -5.84
N LEU A 344 -6.32 -20.24 -5.11
CA LEU A 344 -5.52 -20.52 -3.92
C LEU A 344 -6.28 -21.26 -2.80
N ARG A 345 -7.62 -21.24 -2.81
CA ARG A 345 -8.45 -22.00 -1.86
C ARG A 345 -8.23 -23.52 -2.00
N LEU A 346 -7.80 -23.99 -3.18
CA LEU A 346 -7.41 -25.38 -3.43
C LEU A 346 -6.02 -25.74 -2.85
N LYS A 347 -5.28 -24.77 -2.33
CA LYS A 347 -3.98 -24.92 -1.67
C LYS A 347 -4.05 -24.55 -0.18
N ASP A 348 -5.24 -24.70 0.42
CA ASP A 348 -5.54 -24.39 1.83
C ASP A 348 -5.30 -22.94 2.30
N TYR A 349 -5.00 -22.01 1.38
CA TYR A 349 -4.88 -20.58 1.68
C TYR A 349 -6.25 -19.96 2.01
N ARG A 350 -6.26 -19.02 2.96
CA ARG A 350 -7.48 -18.39 3.49
C ARG A 350 -7.28 -16.90 3.68
N MET A 351 -8.27 -16.09 3.32
CA MET A 351 -8.30 -14.67 3.73
C MET A 351 -8.45 -14.56 5.24
N TRP A 352 -7.94 -13.48 5.82
CA TRP A 352 -8.22 -13.13 7.23
C TRP A 352 -9.65 -12.59 7.38
N ASN A 353 -10.23 -12.67 8.59
CA ASN A 353 -11.52 -12.05 8.85
C ASN A 353 -11.36 -10.53 8.98
N LYS A 354 -11.78 -9.78 7.95
CA LYS A 354 -11.71 -8.31 7.85
C LYS A 354 -12.26 -7.55 9.08
N LEU A 355 -13.22 -8.15 9.80
CA LEU A 355 -13.87 -7.55 10.97
C LEU A 355 -13.00 -7.63 12.24
N VAL A 356 -11.90 -8.39 12.22
CA VAL A 356 -10.98 -8.59 13.33
C VAL A 356 -9.64 -7.90 13.02
N PRO A 357 -9.08 -7.07 13.91
CA PRO A 357 -7.75 -6.52 13.74
C PRO A 357 -6.69 -7.60 13.49
N VAL A 358 -5.71 -7.28 12.64
CA VAL A 358 -4.65 -8.22 12.24
C VAL A 358 -3.67 -8.44 13.39
N ASN A 359 -3.42 -9.72 13.70
CA ASN A 359 -2.52 -10.10 14.81
C ASN A 359 -1.03 -10.11 14.39
N TYR A 360 -0.16 -10.29 15.39
CA TYR A 360 1.30 -10.23 15.25
C TYR A 360 1.86 -11.05 14.07
N GLU A 361 1.55 -12.35 13.99
CA GLU A 361 2.16 -13.22 12.95
C GLU A 361 1.72 -12.86 11.54
N HIS A 362 0.46 -12.47 11.36
CA HIS A 362 -0.05 -12.01 10.07
C HIS A 362 0.60 -10.69 9.65
N ALA A 363 0.69 -9.73 10.58
CA ALA A 363 1.37 -8.45 10.33
C ALA A 363 2.86 -8.63 10.04
N ARG A 364 3.56 -9.51 10.80
CA ARG A 364 4.96 -9.87 10.59
C ARG A 364 5.19 -10.42 9.17
N LEU A 365 4.35 -11.35 8.72
CA LEU A 365 4.45 -11.92 7.37
C LEU A 365 4.18 -10.88 6.27
N THR A 366 3.13 -10.05 6.40
CA THR A 366 2.85 -8.97 5.45
C THR A 366 4.01 -7.98 5.37
N MET A 367 4.52 -7.50 6.51
CA MET A 367 5.62 -6.53 6.54
C MET A 367 6.93 -7.11 5.98
N GLN A 368 7.19 -8.41 6.20
CA GLN A 368 8.30 -9.11 5.54
C GLN A 368 8.16 -9.10 4.01
N GLN A 369 6.98 -9.42 3.46
CA GLN A 369 6.78 -9.47 2.01
C GLN A 369 6.77 -8.09 1.34
N LEU A 370 6.21 -7.06 1.99
CA LEU A 370 6.34 -5.68 1.52
C LEU A 370 7.81 -5.22 1.50
N GLY A 371 8.62 -5.64 2.49
CA GLY A 371 10.06 -5.41 2.52
C GLY A 371 10.76 -6.01 1.30
N ARG A 372 10.42 -7.26 0.95
CA ARG A 372 10.99 -7.94 -0.22
C ARG A 372 10.55 -7.31 -1.55
N LEU A 373 9.25 -6.99 -1.70
CA LEU A 373 8.72 -6.32 -2.89
C LEU A 373 9.45 -4.99 -3.15
N HIS A 374 9.57 -4.15 -2.13
CA HIS A 374 10.24 -2.86 -2.24
C HIS A 374 11.76 -2.99 -2.48
N ALA A 375 12.43 -3.99 -1.89
CA ALA A 375 13.83 -4.30 -2.20
C ALA A 375 14.05 -4.62 -3.70
N VAL A 376 13.23 -5.53 -4.26
CA VAL A 376 13.34 -5.90 -5.68
C VAL A 376 13.04 -4.69 -6.57
N SER A 377 12.04 -3.87 -6.22
CA SER A 377 11.73 -2.64 -6.96
C SER A 377 12.89 -1.64 -6.97
N LEU A 378 13.50 -1.36 -5.80
CA LEU A 378 14.66 -0.47 -5.68
C LEU A 378 15.87 -0.98 -6.47
N ALA A 379 16.14 -2.29 -6.42
CA ALA A 379 17.25 -2.92 -7.12
C ALA A 379 17.02 -2.92 -8.65
N MET A 380 15.81 -3.25 -9.12
CA MET A 380 15.43 -3.15 -10.54
C MET A 380 15.52 -1.73 -11.08
N LYS A 381 15.11 -0.71 -10.30
CA LYS A 381 15.24 0.71 -10.70
C LYS A 381 16.69 1.11 -10.99
N ARG A 382 17.66 0.50 -10.30
CA ARG A 382 19.10 0.74 -10.47
C ARG A 382 19.70 -0.09 -11.60
N ASP A 383 19.39 -1.38 -11.65
CA ASP A 383 20.00 -2.33 -12.58
C ASP A 383 19.35 -2.33 -13.97
N ARG A 384 18.06 -1.99 -14.06
CA ARG A 384 17.23 -2.07 -15.28
C ARG A 384 16.31 -0.83 -15.43
N PRO A 385 16.85 0.41 -15.39
CA PRO A 385 16.03 1.62 -15.45
C PRO A 385 15.16 1.71 -16.73
N ALA A 386 15.65 1.22 -17.87
CA ALA A 386 14.90 1.21 -19.13
C ALA A 386 13.66 0.29 -19.08
N ASP A 387 13.81 -0.93 -18.53
CA ASP A 387 12.69 -1.86 -18.37
C ASP A 387 11.72 -1.37 -17.27
N PHE A 388 12.25 -0.69 -16.25
CA PHE A 388 11.50 -0.17 -15.10
C PHE A 388 10.58 1.01 -15.45
N GLU A 389 10.99 1.89 -16.38
CA GLU A 389 10.31 3.17 -16.64
C GLU A 389 8.83 3.02 -17.02
N GLN A 390 8.49 1.97 -17.79
CA GLN A 390 7.11 1.70 -18.24
C GLN A 390 6.13 1.44 -17.08
N PHE A 391 6.63 1.08 -15.89
CA PHE A 391 5.81 0.78 -14.73
C PHE A 391 5.57 2.00 -13.83
N LYS A 392 6.13 3.18 -14.15
CA LYS A 392 5.89 4.43 -13.42
C LYS A 392 4.51 5.04 -13.69
N VAL A 393 3.46 4.23 -13.49
CA VAL A 393 2.07 4.65 -13.65
C VAL A 393 1.64 5.55 -12.48
N PRO A 394 0.82 6.58 -12.73
CA PRO A 394 0.32 7.47 -11.68
C PRO A 394 -0.70 6.77 -10.77
N ASP A 395 -0.96 7.37 -9.61
CA ASP A 395 -1.97 6.91 -8.66
C ASP A 395 -3.39 7.07 -9.26
N PRO A 396 -4.23 6.02 -9.26
CA PRO A 396 -5.61 6.11 -9.71
C PRO A 396 -6.43 7.21 -9.03
N LEU A 397 -6.16 7.53 -7.76
CA LEU A 397 -6.94 8.50 -7.00
C LEU A 397 -6.79 9.93 -7.52
N GLU A 398 -5.67 10.28 -8.16
CA GLU A 398 -5.51 11.59 -8.83
C GLU A 398 -6.39 11.67 -10.09
N VAL A 399 -6.62 10.54 -10.78
CA VAL A 399 -7.50 10.46 -11.97
C VAL A 399 -8.97 10.37 -11.59
N MET A 400 -9.28 9.75 -10.45
CA MET A 400 -10.64 9.63 -9.90
C MET A 400 -11.11 10.89 -9.14
N MET A 401 -10.22 11.84 -8.86
CA MET A 401 -10.53 13.10 -8.15
C MET A 401 -10.24 14.36 -8.99
N PRO A 402 -11.04 14.66 -10.04
CA PRO A 402 -11.12 16.01 -10.59
C PRO A 402 -11.50 17.05 -9.52
N GLU A 403 -11.03 18.28 -9.68
CA GLU A 403 -11.39 19.42 -8.83
C GLU A 403 -12.91 19.66 -8.82
N GLY A 404 -13.49 19.75 -7.62
CA GLY A 404 -14.92 19.95 -7.42
C GLY A 404 -15.78 18.70 -7.68
N SER A 405 -15.16 17.53 -7.86
CA SER A 405 -15.87 16.27 -8.08
C SER A 405 -16.69 15.84 -6.85
N PRO A 406 -17.79 15.07 -7.04
CA PRO A 406 -18.50 14.43 -5.91
C PRO A 406 -17.60 13.52 -5.06
N PHE A 407 -16.52 12.96 -5.65
CA PHE A 407 -15.54 12.13 -4.94
C PHE A 407 -14.67 12.96 -3.97
N GLU A 408 -14.24 14.15 -4.38
CA GLU A 408 -13.56 15.10 -3.49
C GLU A 408 -14.45 15.52 -2.31
N ALA A 409 -15.71 15.89 -2.60
CA ALA A 409 -16.68 16.26 -1.56
C ALA A 409 -16.94 15.11 -0.56
N MET A 410 -16.98 13.87 -1.06
CA MET A 410 -17.09 12.66 -0.24
C MET A 410 -15.88 12.49 0.68
N MET A 411 -14.65 12.62 0.18
CA MET A 411 -13.44 12.53 1.03
C MET A 411 -13.36 13.65 2.08
N ILE A 412 -13.72 14.89 1.73
CA ILE A 412 -13.79 16.01 2.68
C ILE A 412 -14.79 15.71 3.81
N LYS A 413 -15.97 15.16 3.49
CA LYS A 413 -16.93 14.71 4.51
C LYS A 413 -16.37 13.56 5.34
N MET A 414 -15.79 12.53 4.74
CA MET A 414 -15.29 11.36 5.47
C MET A 414 -14.12 11.69 6.41
N LEU A 415 -13.26 12.66 6.07
CA LEU A 415 -12.28 13.23 7.02
C LEU A 415 -12.95 14.04 8.15
N THR A 416 -14.05 14.73 7.85
CA THR A 416 -14.82 15.47 8.86
C THR A 416 -15.54 14.51 9.83
N ASP A 417 -16.17 13.45 9.33
CA ASP A 417 -16.77 12.38 10.14
C ASP A 417 -15.71 11.68 10.99
N ALA A 418 -14.52 11.41 10.42
CA ALA A 418 -13.39 10.83 11.14
C ALA A 418 -12.90 11.75 12.28
N LYS A 419 -12.78 13.06 12.04
CA LYS A 419 -12.47 14.06 13.08
C LYS A 419 -13.50 14.04 14.22
N GLU A 420 -14.79 13.87 13.91
CA GLU A 420 -15.85 13.80 14.93
C GLU A 420 -15.91 12.46 15.69
N THR A 421 -15.05 11.48 15.35
CA THR A 421 -14.82 10.30 16.22
C THR A 421 -13.99 10.63 17.47
N LEU A 422 -13.27 11.76 17.48
CA LEU A 422 -12.51 12.25 18.63
C LEU A 422 -13.44 12.87 19.69
N GLU A 423 -13.01 12.81 20.95
CA GLU A 423 -13.68 13.50 22.05
C GLU A 423 -13.41 15.02 22.02
N PRO A 424 -14.25 15.86 22.66
CA PRO A 424 -14.11 17.33 22.60
C PRO A 424 -12.81 17.88 23.20
N HIS A 425 -12.16 17.13 24.10
CA HIS A 425 -10.91 17.52 24.76
C HIS A 425 -9.65 17.22 23.94
N GLU A 426 -9.77 16.45 22.85
CA GLU A 426 -8.67 16.07 21.96
C GLU A 426 -8.36 17.19 20.95
N THR A 427 -8.10 18.39 21.48
CA THR A 427 -8.02 19.64 20.71
C THR A 427 -6.89 19.63 19.70
N LYS A 428 -5.70 19.13 20.09
CA LYS A 428 -4.52 18.97 19.23
C LYS A 428 -4.83 18.07 18.03
N GLU A 429 -5.41 16.90 18.28
CA GLU A 429 -5.76 15.90 17.29
C GLU A 429 -6.86 16.42 16.35
N ARG A 430 -7.88 17.09 16.90
CA ARG A 430 -8.94 17.78 16.13
C ARG A 430 -8.37 18.90 15.25
N THR A 431 -7.40 19.69 15.73
CA THR A 431 -6.71 20.73 14.94
C THR A 431 -5.86 20.13 13.83
N LYS A 432 -5.14 19.02 14.06
CA LYS A 432 -4.40 18.34 12.98
C LYS A 432 -5.32 17.75 11.93
N MET A 433 -6.42 17.11 12.33
CA MET A 433 -7.43 16.63 11.39
C MET A 433 -8.11 17.76 10.61
N GLN A 434 -8.39 18.91 11.23
CA GLN A 434 -8.93 20.07 10.50
C GLN A 434 -7.95 20.55 9.42
N LYS A 435 -6.65 20.69 9.74
CA LYS A 435 -5.63 21.06 8.75
C LYS A 435 -5.56 20.06 7.58
N LEU A 436 -5.77 18.77 7.82
CA LEU A 436 -5.86 17.76 6.76
C LEU A 436 -7.14 17.90 5.92
N VAL A 437 -8.29 18.23 6.53
CA VAL A 437 -9.52 18.57 5.78
C VAL A 437 -9.26 19.79 4.88
N ASP A 438 -8.68 20.85 5.43
CA ASP A 438 -8.44 22.13 4.74
C ASP A 438 -7.45 22.00 3.55
N ASN A 439 -6.56 21.00 3.58
CA ASN A 439 -5.50 20.79 2.58
C ASN A 439 -5.61 19.45 1.83
N MET A 440 -6.75 18.74 1.94
CA MET A 440 -6.89 17.31 1.58
C MET A 440 -6.30 16.95 0.21
N ARG A 441 -6.67 17.69 -0.85
CA ARG A 441 -6.21 17.43 -2.22
C ARG A 441 -4.70 17.59 -2.38
N GLN A 442 -4.12 18.62 -1.76
CA GLN A 442 -2.67 18.86 -1.80
C GLN A 442 -1.91 17.81 -0.98
N GLU A 443 -2.45 17.39 0.16
CA GLU A 443 -1.84 16.34 0.98
C GLU A 443 -1.91 14.96 0.31
N LEU A 444 -3.04 14.61 -0.34
CA LEU A 444 -3.14 13.41 -1.17
C LEU A 444 -2.10 13.45 -2.29
N LYS A 445 -2.08 14.51 -3.12
CA LYS A 445 -1.10 14.67 -4.20
C LYS A 445 0.35 14.60 -3.71
N THR A 446 0.64 15.19 -2.55
CA THR A 446 1.97 15.15 -1.94
C THR A 446 2.35 13.73 -1.49
N CYS A 447 1.37 12.89 -1.12
CA CYS A 447 1.60 11.50 -0.75
C CYS A 447 1.73 10.56 -1.96
N THR A 448 1.06 10.87 -3.07
CA THR A 448 0.99 10.02 -4.28
C THR A 448 2.01 10.38 -5.36
N ASP A 449 2.69 11.52 -5.25
CA ASP A 449 3.76 11.92 -6.17
C ASP A 449 5.07 11.15 -5.88
N GLY A 450 5.37 10.16 -6.72
CA GLY A 450 6.62 9.39 -6.67
C GLY A 450 7.88 10.23 -6.86
N ALA A 451 7.85 11.35 -7.58
CA ALA A 451 9.02 12.21 -7.75
C ALA A 451 9.39 12.90 -6.43
N LEU A 452 8.43 13.18 -5.55
CA LEU A 452 8.68 13.68 -4.20
C LEU A 452 9.30 12.62 -3.28
N ALA A 453 9.14 11.34 -3.59
CA ALA A 453 9.71 10.23 -2.83
C ALA A 453 11.14 9.84 -3.26
N GLU A 454 11.62 10.32 -4.42
CA GLU A 454 12.96 10.02 -4.94
C GLU A 454 14.09 10.45 -3.99
N PRO A 455 15.25 9.75 -3.98
CA PRO A 455 15.59 8.58 -4.80
C PRO A 455 14.96 7.26 -4.32
N TYR A 456 14.10 7.31 -3.30
CA TYR A 456 13.61 6.13 -2.56
C TYR A 456 12.23 5.64 -3.03
N ALA A 457 11.68 6.18 -4.12
CA ALA A 457 10.40 5.76 -4.68
C ALA A 457 10.45 4.33 -5.25
N VAL A 458 9.34 3.61 -5.14
CA VAL A 458 9.18 2.19 -5.51
C VAL A 458 7.89 1.96 -6.27
N LEU A 459 7.82 0.83 -6.97
CA LEU A 459 6.57 0.23 -7.42
C LEU A 459 5.92 -0.45 -6.20
N GLY A 460 5.02 0.25 -5.54
CA GLY A 460 4.24 -0.28 -4.42
C GLY A 460 3.10 -1.18 -4.94
N HIS A 461 2.74 -2.18 -4.14
CA HIS A 461 1.53 -2.98 -4.35
C HIS A 461 0.28 -2.08 -4.36
N GLY A 462 0.29 -1.06 -3.51
CA GLY A 462 -0.67 0.03 -3.54
C GLY A 462 -2.01 -0.26 -2.87
N ASP A 463 -2.44 -1.54 -2.83
CA ASP A 463 -3.70 -1.98 -2.20
C ASP A 463 -3.50 -2.88 -0.96
N CYS A 464 -2.79 -2.36 0.04
CA CYS A 464 -2.26 -3.15 1.14
C CYS A 464 -3.24 -3.37 2.31
N TRP A 465 -4.48 -3.78 2.02
CA TRP A 465 -5.46 -4.20 3.03
C TRP A 465 -5.60 -5.72 3.15
N VAL A 466 -6.10 -6.19 4.29
CA VAL A 466 -6.04 -7.62 4.65
C VAL A 466 -6.85 -8.55 3.75
N ASN A 467 -7.87 -8.07 3.04
CA ASN A 467 -8.60 -8.90 2.08
C ASN A 467 -7.76 -9.28 0.85
N ASN A 468 -6.76 -8.46 0.51
CA ASN A 468 -5.82 -8.73 -0.57
C ASN A 468 -4.67 -9.66 -0.13
N PHE A 469 -4.71 -10.18 1.10
CA PHE A 469 -3.72 -11.10 1.64
C PHE A 469 -4.36 -12.45 1.99
N MET A 470 -3.92 -13.51 1.32
CA MET A 470 -4.31 -14.89 1.66
C MET A 470 -3.16 -15.61 2.36
N PHE A 471 -3.46 -16.29 3.47
CA PHE A 471 -2.47 -16.93 4.34
C PHE A 471 -2.61 -18.46 4.33
N HIS A 472 -1.48 -19.17 4.29
CA HIS A 472 -1.41 -20.62 4.53
C HIS A 472 -1.05 -20.88 6.00
N TYR A 473 -1.66 -21.90 6.60
CA TYR A 473 -1.59 -22.17 8.04
C TYR A 473 -1.05 -23.57 8.33
N LYS A 474 -0.16 -23.66 9.31
CA LYS A 474 0.43 -24.90 9.80
C LYS A 474 0.42 -24.91 11.32
N ASN A 475 -0.09 -25.99 11.90
CA ASN A 475 -0.28 -26.12 13.35
C ASN A 475 -1.08 -24.96 13.99
N GLY A 476 -1.91 -24.27 13.21
CA GLY A 476 -2.72 -23.11 13.64
C GLY A 476 -2.07 -21.73 13.49
N ALA A 477 -0.77 -21.65 13.20
CA ALA A 477 -0.08 -20.39 12.89
C ALA A 477 0.00 -20.16 11.36
N PRO A 478 -0.03 -18.91 10.87
CA PRO A 478 0.26 -18.64 9.48
C PRO A 478 1.78 -18.81 9.22
N GLU A 479 2.15 -19.43 8.09
CA GLU A 479 3.56 -19.57 7.68
C GLU A 479 3.90 -18.85 6.37
N HIS A 480 2.90 -18.68 5.48
CA HIS A 480 3.06 -18.00 4.20
C HIS A 480 1.89 -17.04 3.96
N VAL A 481 2.17 -15.94 3.24
CA VAL A 481 1.17 -15.00 2.73
C VAL A 481 1.36 -14.82 1.23
N ILE A 482 0.27 -14.64 0.50
CA ILE A 482 0.22 -14.35 -0.93
C ILE A 482 -0.55 -13.03 -1.13
N LEU A 483 0.01 -12.14 -1.96
CA LEU A 483 -0.50 -10.81 -2.26
C LEU A 483 -1.35 -10.86 -3.55
N LEU A 484 -2.59 -10.40 -3.43
CA LEU A 484 -3.63 -10.38 -4.47
C LEU A 484 -3.92 -8.96 -4.94
N ASP A 485 -4.55 -8.88 -6.11
CA ASP A 485 -5.24 -7.68 -6.59
C ASP A 485 -4.34 -6.44 -6.78
N TRP A 486 -3.48 -6.51 -7.80
CA TRP A 486 -2.48 -5.49 -8.14
C TRP A 486 -3.08 -4.26 -8.86
N GLN A 487 -4.40 -4.08 -8.78
CA GLN A 487 -5.19 -3.17 -9.62
C GLN A 487 -4.92 -1.68 -9.40
N ILE A 488 -4.25 -1.30 -8.31
CA ILE A 488 -3.80 0.07 -8.03
C ILE A 488 -2.28 0.18 -7.77
N THR A 489 -1.49 -0.76 -8.28
CA THR A 489 0.00 -0.69 -8.29
C THR A 489 0.47 0.63 -8.90
N ARG A 490 1.50 1.26 -8.30
CA ARG A 490 1.89 2.64 -8.63
C ARG A 490 3.29 3.01 -8.16
N TYR A 491 3.86 4.08 -8.71
CA TYR A 491 5.19 4.56 -8.37
C TYR A 491 5.16 5.66 -7.31
N VAL A 492 5.48 5.30 -6.06
CA VAL A 492 5.20 6.09 -4.85
C VAL A 492 6.29 5.89 -3.79
N SER A 493 6.19 6.59 -2.64
CA SER A 493 7.00 6.23 -1.47
C SER A 493 6.64 4.83 -0.97
N PRO A 494 7.61 3.97 -0.58
CA PRO A 494 7.32 2.68 0.04
C PRO A 494 6.46 2.79 1.31
N VAL A 495 6.43 3.98 1.94
CA VAL A 495 5.64 4.27 3.13
C VAL A 495 4.13 4.30 2.88
N THR A 496 3.65 4.53 1.64
CA THR A 496 2.20 4.48 1.37
C THR A 496 1.63 3.13 1.76
N ASP A 497 2.30 2.04 1.36
CA ASP A 497 1.85 0.67 1.58
C ASP A 497 1.94 0.27 3.06
N LEU A 498 2.99 0.71 3.77
CA LEU A 498 3.17 0.44 5.20
C LEU A 498 2.17 1.21 6.06
N SER A 499 1.95 2.50 5.77
CA SER A 499 1.02 3.35 6.53
C SER A 499 -0.44 2.98 6.25
N TYR A 500 -0.76 2.66 5.00
CA TYR A 500 -2.03 2.02 4.64
C TYR A 500 -2.21 0.76 5.48
N PHE A 501 -1.36 -0.27 5.34
CA PHE A 501 -1.57 -1.55 6.02
C PHE A 501 -1.71 -1.39 7.54
N ILE A 502 -0.74 -0.73 8.19
CA ILE A 502 -0.68 -0.65 9.64
C ILE A 502 -1.87 0.13 10.22
N PHE A 503 -2.24 1.29 9.68
CA PHE A 503 -3.31 2.09 10.28
C PHE A 503 -4.73 1.63 9.90
N CYS A 504 -4.91 0.96 8.75
CA CYS A 504 -6.20 0.38 8.38
C CYS A 504 -6.47 -0.97 9.07
N CYS A 505 -5.47 -1.87 9.08
CA CYS A 505 -5.70 -3.28 9.43
C CYS A 505 -5.41 -3.64 10.90
N THR A 506 -4.73 -2.79 11.66
CA THR A 506 -4.42 -3.04 13.09
C THR A 506 -5.20 -2.10 14.02
N ASP A 507 -5.15 -2.36 15.32
CA ASP A 507 -5.70 -1.48 16.36
C ASP A 507 -4.60 -0.72 17.14
N GLY A 508 -5.01 0.17 18.05
CA GLY A 508 -4.09 0.97 18.87
C GLY A 508 -3.38 0.20 19.98
N GLU A 509 -3.82 -1.02 20.34
CA GLU A 509 -3.08 -1.88 21.24
C GLU A 509 -1.94 -2.59 20.52
N PHE A 510 -2.21 -3.08 19.31
CA PHE A 510 -1.18 -3.59 18.40
C PHE A 510 -0.10 -2.53 18.15
N ARG A 511 -0.47 -1.32 17.69
CA ARG A 511 0.51 -0.29 17.33
C ARG A 511 1.35 0.16 18.53
N ARG A 512 0.72 0.39 19.69
CA ARG A 512 1.38 0.74 20.95
C ARG A 512 2.41 -0.29 21.45
N ARG A 513 2.32 -1.56 21.03
CA ARG A 513 3.30 -2.61 21.35
C ARG A 513 4.31 -2.87 20.23
N HIS A 514 3.88 -2.82 18.97
CA HIS A 514 4.61 -3.42 17.84
C HIS A 514 4.89 -2.46 16.68
N TYR A 515 4.59 -1.15 16.75
CA TYR A 515 4.78 -0.26 15.61
C TYR A 515 6.23 -0.21 15.10
N ASP A 516 7.17 0.13 15.98
CA ASP A 516 8.60 0.22 15.64
C ASP A 516 9.20 -1.16 15.29
N GLU A 517 8.65 -2.22 15.90
CA GLU A 517 8.99 -3.60 15.59
C GLU A 517 8.58 -3.96 14.15
N MET A 518 7.36 -3.61 13.73
CA MET A 518 6.87 -3.84 12.37
C MET A 518 7.64 -3.02 11.32
N MET A 519 8.00 -1.77 11.63
CA MET A 519 8.90 -0.98 10.78
C MET A 519 10.28 -1.63 10.66
N SER A 520 10.78 -2.22 11.74
CA SER A 520 12.06 -2.95 11.78
C SER A 520 11.98 -4.27 11.01
N ILE A 521 10.91 -5.05 11.16
CA ILE A 521 10.66 -6.31 10.43
C ILE A 521 10.62 -6.05 8.91
N TYR A 522 9.90 -5.00 8.48
CA TYR A 522 9.88 -4.55 7.09
C TYR A 522 11.29 -4.21 6.60
N TYR A 523 12.01 -3.34 7.33
CA TYR A 523 13.31 -2.87 6.88
C TYR A 523 14.36 -3.99 6.88
N ASN A 524 14.39 -4.86 7.89
CA ASN A 524 15.31 -6.01 7.94
C ASN A 524 15.10 -6.96 6.75
N SER A 525 13.84 -7.16 6.34
CA SER A 525 13.48 -7.97 5.16
C SER A 525 13.94 -7.32 3.84
N LEU A 526 13.82 -5.98 3.76
CA LEU A 526 14.30 -5.18 2.63
C LEU A 526 15.84 -5.16 2.54
N GLU A 527 16.51 -4.96 3.67
CA GLU A 527 17.96 -4.90 3.82
C GLU A 527 18.60 -6.21 3.36
N ALA A 528 18.15 -7.35 3.91
CA ALA A 528 18.67 -8.67 3.58
C ALA A 528 18.44 -9.07 2.10
N LEU A 529 17.35 -8.63 1.46
CA LEU A 529 17.13 -8.93 0.04
C LEU A 529 17.90 -7.98 -0.90
N LEU A 530 18.10 -6.71 -0.52
CA LEU A 530 18.99 -5.81 -1.27
C LEU A 530 20.44 -6.34 -1.29
N GLU A 531 20.95 -6.82 -0.15
CA GLU A 531 22.27 -7.44 -0.05
C GLU A 531 22.38 -8.67 -0.97
N LYS A 532 21.41 -9.58 -0.93
CA LYS A 532 21.37 -10.76 -1.82
C LYS A 532 21.27 -10.40 -3.30
N LEU A 533 20.63 -9.28 -3.64
CA LEU A 533 20.57 -8.74 -5.01
C LEU A 533 21.85 -7.99 -5.43
N GLY A 534 22.84 -7.87 -4.54
CA GLY A 534 24.15 -7.25 -4.82
C GLY A 534 24.18 -5.73 -4.61
N HIS A 535 23.29 -5.16 -3.81
CA HIS A 535 23.20 -3.72 -3.52
C HIS A 535 23.49 -3.41 -2.05
N ASN A 536 24.19 -2.32 -1.77
CA ASN A 536 24.39 -1.81 -0.40
C ASN A 536 23.09 -1.12 0.11
N PRO A 537 22.43 -1.65 1.16
CA PRO A 537 21.18 -1.06 1.66
C PRO A 537 21.34 0.37 2.17
N GLN A 538 22.51 0.73 2.70
CA GLN A 538 22.77 2.07 3.24
C GLN A 538 22.97 3.14 2.15
N GLU A 539 23.31 2.72 0.92
CA GLU A 539 23.33 3.59 -0.26
C GLU A 539 21.95 3.67 -0.93
N VAL A 540 21.25 2.54 -1.04
CA VAL A 540 19.99 2.45 -1.79
C VAL A 540 18.81 3.00 -1.01
N PHE A 541 18.65 2.61 0.26
CA PHE A 541 17.56 3.10 1.12
C PHE A 541 17.93 2.92 2.61
N PRO A 542 18.79 3.79 3.19
CA PRO A 542 19.21 3.66 4.59
C PRO A 542 18.05 3.83 5.58
N ARG A 543 18.17 3.28 6.80
CA ARG A 543 17.14 3.41 7.86
C ARG A 543 16.73 4.86 8.14
N THR A 544 17.66 5.80 8.06
CA THR A 544 17.35 7.23 8.22
C THR A 544 16.49 7.80 7.09
N ALA A 545 16.57 7.24 5.87
CA ALA A 545 15.68 7.58 4.77
C ALA A 545 14.27 7.05 5.02
N LEU A 546 14.10 5.81 5.50
CA LEU A 546 12.79 5.31 5.93
C LEU A 546 12.15 6.23 6.98
N MET A 547 12.91 6.66 7.99
CA MET A 547 12.39 7.57 9.02
C MET A 547 12.01 8.97 8.50
N ARG A 548 12.73 9.49 7.48
CA ARG A 548 12.34 10.73 6.78
C ARG A 548 11.08 10.54 5.93
N GLN A 549 10.99 9.41 5.23
CA GLN A 549 9.83 9.06 4.40
C GLN A 549 8.58 8.85 5.27
N LEU A 550 8.70 8.19 6.43
CA LEU A 550 7.59 7.97 7.38
C LEU A 550 6.96 9.30 7.81
N ARG A 551 7.77 10.28 8.22
CA ARG A 551 7.29 11.63 8.61
C ARG A 551 6.64 12.40 7.46
N ARG A 552 7.03 12.16 6.21
CA ARG A 552 6.52 12.87 5.03
C ARG A 552 5.28 12.24 4.43
N PHE A 553 5.24 10.92 4.32
CA PHE A 553 4.22 10.16 3.58
C PHE A 553 3.27 9.36 4.50
N GLY A 554 3.56 9.23 5.81
CA GLY A 554 2.79 8.39 6.74
C GLY A 554 1.31 8.79 6.92
N ARG A 555 0.95 10.04 6.59
CA ARG A 555 -0.45 10.51 6.56
C ARG A 555 -1.29 9.88 5.45
N PHE A 556 -0.69 9.22 4.46
CA PHE A 556 -1.43 8.40 3.50
C PHE A 556 -2.27 7.32 4.21
N GLY A 557 -1.80 6.84 5.38
CA GLY A 557 -2.57 5.95 6.25
C GLY A 557 -3.96 6.47 6.63
N ILE A 558 -4.14 7.76 6.96
CA ILE A 558 -5.48 8.29 7.31
C ILE A 558 -6.33 8.54 6.05
N LEU A 559 -5.70 8.96 4.94
CA LEU A 559 -6.36 9.13 3.65
C LEU A 559 -6.94 7.81 3.12
N MET A 560 -6.35 6.66 3.44
CA MET A 560 -6.94 5.34 3.17
C MET A 560 -7.89 4.87 4.28
N ALA A 561 -7.58 5.14 5.55
CA ALA A 561 -8.39 4.68 6.68
C ALA A 561 -9.80 5.25 6.69
N ILE A 562 -10.03 6.48 6.19
CA ILE A 562 -11.38 7.05 6.06
C ILE A 562 -12.31 6.17 5.20
N PHE A 563 -11.79 5.51 4.16
CA PHE A 563 -12.56 4.57 3.35
C PHE A 563 -12.69 3.21 4.05
N LEU A 564 -11.58 2.69 4.55
CA LEU A 564 -11.48 1.27 4.90
C LEU A 564 -11.87 0.95 6.34
N VAL A 565 -11.66 1.84 7.31
CA VAL A 565 -12.09 1.58 8.69
C VAL A 565 -13.63 1.44 8.79
N PRO A 566 -14.46 2.23 8.07
CA PRO A 566 -15.87 1.91 7.91
C PRO A 566 -16.12 0.53 7.28
N MET A 567 -15.51 0.22 6.13
CA MET A 567 -15.71 -1.06 5.42
C MET A 567 -15.26 -2.29 6.24
N LEU A 568 -14.27 -2.13 7.11
CA LEU A 568 -13.77 -3.13 8.06
C LEU A 568 -14.61 -3.19 9.36
N CYS A 569 -15.62 -2.33 9.49
CA CYS A 569 -16.64 -2.34 10.55
C CYS A 569 -18.06 -2.66 10.01
N THR A 570 -18.21 -2.90 8.70
CA THR A 570 -19.48 -3.26 8.03
C THR A 570 -19.42 -4.71 7.55
N ARG A 571 -20.45 -5.52 7.86
CA ARG A 571 -20.56 -6.91 7.36
C ARG A 571 -20.77 -6.92 5.85
N ASN A 572 -20.45 -8.00 5.16
CA ASN A 572 -20.62 -8.08 3.72
C ASN A 572 -22.10 -7.98 3.30
N GLU A 573 -23.01 -8.54 4.10
CA GLU A 573 -24.46 -8.43 3.90
C GLU A 573 -25.00 -6.99 4.05
N ASP A 574 -24.29 -6.14 4.80
CA ASP A 574 -24.67 -4.75 5.08
C ASP A 574 -23.96 -3.74 4.14
N LEU A 575 -23.10 -4.18 3.23
CA LEU A 575 -22.50 -3.27 2.24
C LEU A 575 -23.56 -2.83 1.21
N PRO A 576 -23.53 -1.57 0.75
CA PRO A 576 -24.38 -1.12 -0.36
C PRO A 576 -24.18 -2.00 -1.60
N ASP A 577 -25.24 -2.21 -2.38
CA ASP A 577 -25.09 -2.87 -3.67
C ASP A 577 -24.38 -1.92 -4.65
N MET A 578 -23.24 -2.35 -5.19
CA MET A 578 -22.38 -1.50 -6.04
C MET A 578 -23.00 -1.24 -7.41
N ASP A 579 -23.89 -2.10 -7.90
CA ASP A 579 -24.57 -1.89 -9.18
C ASP A 579 -25.73 -0.90 -8.98
N GLU A 580 -26.53 -1.04 -7.92
CA GLU A 580 -27.59 -0.09 -7.56
C GLU A 580 -27.04 1.31 -7.23
N ALA A 581 -25.91 1.38 -6.50
CA ALA A 581 -25.26 2.64 -6.14
C ALA A 581 -24.68 3.36 -7.38
N ALA A 582 -24.13 2.61 -8.33
CA ALA A 582 -23.61 3.18 -9.58
C ALA A 582 -24.72 3.68 -10.50
N GLU A 583 -25.84 2.96 -10.60
CA GLU A 583 -27.01 3.42 -11.36
C GLU A 583 -27.61 4.69 -10.74
N LYS A 584 -27.80 4.72 -9.40
CA LYS A 584 -28.24 5.94 -8.69
C LYS A 584 -27.30 7.12 -8.98
N TYR A 585 -25.98 6.90 -8.95
CA TYR A 585 -25.00 7.94 -9.28
C TYR A 585 -25.12 8.39 -10.74
N ARG A 586 -25.31 7.46 -11.69
CA ARG A 586 -25.51 7.76 -13.12
C ARG A 586 -26.79 8.58 -13.39
N GLU A 587 -27.86 8.34 -12.63
CA GLU A 587 -29.13 9.07 -12.76
C GLU A 587 -29.11 10.46 -12.09
N THR A 588 -28.47 10.59 -10.93
CA THR A 588 -28.57 11.80 -10.09
C THR A 588 -27.32 12.68 -10.09
N ASN A 589 -26.16 12.14 -10.45
CA ASN A 589 -24.83 12.70 -10.19
C ASN A 589 -24.55 12.96 -8.68
N GLU A 590 -25.31 12.34 -7.77
CA GLU A 590 -25.11 12.39 -6.32
C GLU A 590 -24.51 11.07 -5.82
N MET A 591 -23.36 11.13 -5.13
CA MET A 591 -22.92 10.00 -4.31
C MET A 591 -23.54 10.09 -2.92
N ASP A 592 -23.94 8.94 -2.37
CA ASP A 592 -24.46 8.87 -1.00
C ASP A 592 -23.30 8.99 -0.01
N LEU A 593 -23.02 10.22 0.40
CA LEU A 593 -21.90 10.57 1.27
C LEU A 593 -22.04 10.00 2.70
N ASN A 594 -23.12 9.26 3.01
CA ASN A 594 -23.31 8.55 4.27
C ASN A 594 -23.21 7.03 4.12
N ALA A 595 -23.52 6.44 2.95
CA ALA A 595 -23.66 4.99 2.77
C ALA A 595 -22.45 4.17 3.24
N ILE A 596 -21.22 4.68 3.07
CA ILE A 596 -19.98 4.02 3.50
C ILE A 596 -19.88 3.96 5.05
N THR A 597 -20.30 5.01 5.75
CA THR A 597 -20.19 5.13 7.21
C THR A 597 -21.45 4.68 7.96
N LEU A 598 -22.64 4.78 7.35
CA LEU A 598 -23.94 4.58 8.03
C LEU A 598 -24.15 3.11 8.45
N ASN A 599 -23.78 2.17 7.60
CA ASN A 599 -23.94 0.74 7.83
C ASN A 599 -22.81 0.13 8.70
N ALA A 600 -21.79 0.92 9.05
CA ALA A 600 -20.71 0.47 9.92
C ALA A 600 -21.17 0.33 11.37
N ASN A 601 -20.57 -0.61 12.11
CA ASN A 601 -20.69 -0.67 13.56
C ASN A 601 -20.07 0.61 14.17
N GLN A 602 -20.92 1.58 14.52
CA GLN A 602 -20.52 2.93 14.94
C GLN A 602 -19.57 2.93 16.14
N ARG A 603 -19.68 1.94 17.05
CA ARG A 603 -18.76 1.80 18.18
C ARG A 603 -17.37 1.40 17.70
N ALA A 604 -17.28 0.32 16.93
CA ALA A 604 -16.01 -0.16 16.38
C ALA A 604 -15.36 0.86 15.44
N TYR A 605 -16.16 1.58 14.65
CA TYR A 605 -15.70 2.68 13.80
C TYR A 605 -15.11 3.84 14.63
N ARG A 606 -15.85 4.38 15.61
CA ARG A 606 -15.39 5.47 16.49
C ARG A 606 -14.11 5.08 17.23
N GLU A 607 -14.04 3.85 17.74
CA GLU A 607 -12.91 3.32 18.49
C GLU A 607 -11.65 3.18 17.62
N ARG A 608 -11.76 2.49 16.47
CA ARG A 608 -10.62 2.29 15.53
C ARG A 608 -10.15 3.61 14.90
N MET A 609 -11.07 4.47 14.47
CA MET A 609 -10.74 5.73 13.80
C MET A 609 -10.07 6.72 14.76
N SER A 610 -10.65 6.97 15.93
CA SER A 610 -10.06 7.88 16.91
C SER A 610 -8.70 7.39 17.40
N SER A 611 -8.52 6.07 17.56
CA SER A 611 -7.21 5.47 17.84
C SER A 611 -6.20 5.72 16.71
N ALA A 612 -6.57 5.49 15.43
CA ALA A 612 -5.66 5.72 14.31
C ALA A 612 -5.20 7.19 14.22
N ILE A 613 -6.11 8.14 14.49
CA ILE A 613 -5.80 9.58 14.49
C ILE A 613 -4.83 9.93 15.64
N ARG A 614 -5.11 9.50 16.88
CA ARG A 614 -4.22 9.70 18.04
C ARG A 614 -2.81 9.18 17.74
N ASP A 615 -2.73 7.96 17.22
CA ASP A 615 -1.45 7.29 16.95
C ASP A 615 -0.66 8.05 15.86
N MET A 616 -1.28 8.47 14.76
CA MET A 616 -0.58 9.27 13.73
C MET A 616 -0.13 10.65 14.22
N VAL A 617 -0.88 11.27 15.13
CA VAL A 617 -0.50 12.54 15.78
C VAL A 617 0.60 12.32 16.83
N GLN A 618 0.71 11.13 17.43
CA GLN A 618 1.82 10.72 18.29
C GLN A 618 3.11 10.44 17.50
N TYR A 619 3.02 9.72 16.36
CA TYR A 619 4.18 9.46 15.48
C TYR A 619 4.59 10.68 14.63
N GLY A 620 3.81 11.76 14.65
CA GLY A 620 4.13 13.01 13.96
C GLY A 620 3.89 12.99 12.45
N TYR A 621 2.90 12.21 11.99
CA TYR A 621 2.51 12.12 10.58
C TYR A 621 1.44 13.17 10.19
N LEU A 622 0.67 13.63 11.20
CA LEU A 622 -0.34 14.69 11.14
C LEU A 622 0.07 15.87 12.00
#